data_AF-A0A966Y876-F1
#
_entry.id   AF-A0A966Y876-F1
#
_cell.length_a   1.000
_cell.length_b   1.000
_cell.length_c   1.000
_cell.angle_alpha   90.00
_cell.angle_beta   90.00
_cell.angle_gamma   90.00
#
_symmetry.space_group_name_H-M   'P 1'
#
loop_
_entity.id
_entity.type
_entity.pdbx_description
1 polymer ?
#
loop_
_entity_poly.entity_id
_entity_poly.type
_entity_poly.pdbx_seq_one_letter_code
_entity_poly.pdbx_strand_id
1 'polypeptide(L)'
;RDSIRVEWEWRGRKIRLVDTAGMRRRSRIDKRLEAASVADTLDAIRLADVVVVVLDAGDMLEKQDLAVAGRVIEEGRALVIAVNKTDLLADDQAKSTKAWKKLRDRLETSFAQVKDVPIVGFSALTGRGVERLLPKVFETYDIWNKRLTTPILNRWLREMETLHPPPLAKGRRIRLRFMTQTKIRPPTYMISVSQPEELGDDYLRFLVNRLRDDFSMPGVPIRVTMRKPDNPFASRAKPQR
;
A
#
# COMPACT_ATOMS: atom_id res chain seq x y z
N ARG A 1 -12.09 15.56 -18.90
CA ARG A 1 -13.47 16.03 -18.60
C ARG A 1 -14.39 14.82 -18.60
N ASP A 2 -15.34 14.65 -17.67
CA ASP A 2 -15.16 14.36 -16.25
C ASP A 2 -15.55 12.88 -16.08
N SER A 3 -14.80 12.13 -15.28
CA SER A 3 -15.21 10.80 -14.82
C SER A 3 -16.58 10.91 -14.13
N ILE A 4 -17.46 9.94 -14.32
CA ILE A 4 -18.78 9.95 -13.66
C ILE A 4 -18.50 9.80 -12.16
N ARG A 5 -18.72 10.89 -11.41
CA ARG A 5 -18.57 10.94 -9.96
C ARG A 5 -19.92 10.64 -9.34
N VAL A 6 -19.99 9.61 -8.53
CA VAL A 6 -21.18 9.30 -7.72
C VAL A 6 -20.84 9.61 -6.28
N GLU A 7 -21.60 10.50 -5.66
CA GLU A 7 -21.45 10.83 -4.25
C GLU A 7 -22.61 10.23 -3.46
N TRP A 8 -22.31 9.56 -2.36
CA TRP A 8 -23.31 9.05 -1.43
C TRP A 8 -22.73 8.97 -0.02
N GLU A 9 -23.58 8.61 0.94
CA GLU A 9 -23.19 8.38 2.32
C GLU A 9 -23.40 6.92 2.70
N TRP A 10 -22.41 6.33 3.39
CA TRP A 10 -22.52 5.01 3.98
C TRP A 10 -22.22 5.09 5.46
N ARG A 11 -23.23 4.82 6.31
CA ARG A 11 -23.11 4.85 7.78
C ARG A 11 -22.42 6.11 8.32
N GLY A 12 -22.83 7.30 7.87
CA GLY A 12 -22.20 8.56 8.30
C GLY A 12 -20.93 8.95 7.54
N ARG A 13 -20.38 8.07 6.68
CA ARG A 13 -19.15 8.33 5.92
C ARG A 13 -19.48 8.73 4.49
N LYS A 14 -19.08 9.95 4.11
CA LYS A 14 -19.21 10.45 2.73
C LYS A 14 -18.26 9.68 1.81
N ILE A 15 -18.78 9.24 0.68
CA ILE A 15 -18.03 8.53 -0.36
C ILE A 15 -18.19 9.28 -1.68
N ARG A 16 -17.09 9.38 -2.41
CA ARG A 16 -17.07 9.75 -3.83
C ARG A 16 -16.47 8.59 -4.62
N LEU A 17 -17.29 7.91 -5.41
CA LEU A 17 -16.81 6.93 -6.36
C LEU A 17 -16.44 7.60 -7.66
N VAL A 18 -15.26 7.24 -8.16
CA VAL A 18 -14.77 7.63 -9.47
C VAL A 18 -14.75 6.37 -10.33
N ASP A 19 -15.68 6.26 -11.27
CA ASP A 19 -15.75 5.09 -12.16
C ASP A 19 -14.86 5.27 -13.39
N THR A 20 -13.91 4.36 -13.57
CA THR A 20 -13.04 4.28 -14.76
C THR A 20 -13.64 3.43 -15.88
N ALA A 21 -14.58 2.52 -15.57
CA ALA A 21 -15.27 1.69 -16.56
C ALA A 21 -16.33 2.49 -17.34
N GLY A 22 -16.97 3.49 -16.72
CA GLY A 22 -17.75 4.51 -17.42
C GLY A 22 -16.94 5.28 -18.46
N MET A 23 -15.63 5.45 -18.26
CA MET A 23 -14.71 5.98 -19.27
C MET A 23 -14.46 4.94 -20.40
N ARG A 24 -14.29 3.65 -20.05
CA ARG A 24 -14.13 2.53 -21.02
C ARG A 24 -15.38 2.26 -21.89
N ARG A 25 -16.60 2.44 -21.37
CA ARG A 25 -17.84 2.25 -22.14
C ARG A 25 -18.02 3.34 -23.21
N ARG A 26 -17.53 4.55 -22.96
CA ARG A 26 -17.54 5.66 -23.94
C ARG A 26 -16.40 5.55 -24.97
N SER A 27 -15.30 4.90 -24.63
CA SER A 27 -14.17 4.68 -25.55
C SER A 27 -14.38 3.56 -26.58
N ARG A 28 -15.47 2.78 -26.48
CA ARG A 28 -15.80 1.71 -27.44
C ARG A 28 -16.21 2.23 -28.84
N ILE A 29 -16.25 3.54 -29.05
CA ILE A 29 -16.56 4.15 -30.36
C ILE A 29 -15.32 4.25 -31.27
N ASP A 30 -14.08 4.13 -30.75
CA ASP A 30 -12.90 4.17 -31.63
C ASP A 30 -11.74 3.27 -31.17
N LYS A 31 -11.24 2.43 -32.08
CA LYS A 31 -10.19 1.40 -31.87
C LYS A 31 -8.78 1.95 -31.57
N ARG A 32 -8.63 3.22 -31.19
CA ARG A 32 -7.34 3.90 -30.92
C ARG A 32 -7.04 4.16 -29.42
N LEU A 33 -7.79 3.55 -28.49
CA LEU A 33 -7.96 4.06 -27.11
C LEU A 33 -7.26 3.31 -25.97
N GLU A 34 -6.31 2.39 -26.23
CA GLU A 34 -5.60 1.73 -25.12
C GLU A 34 -4.68 2.67 -24.33
N ALA A 35 -3.95 3.57 -25.00
CA ALA A 35 -3.03 4.49 -24.33
C ALA A 35 -3.75 5.59 -23.53
N ALA A 36 -4.85 6.15 -24.06
CA ALA A 36 -5.65 7.17 -23.35
C ALA A 36 -6.36 6.58 -22.11
N SER A 37 -6.80 5.31 -22.18
CA SER A 37 -7.38 4.58 -21.05
C SER A 37 -6.40 4.39 -19.87
N VAL A 38 -5.09 4.24 -20.16
CA VAL A 38 -4.05 4.12 -19.12
C VAL A 38 -3.80 5.45 -18.40
N ALA A 39 -3.72 6.56 -19.14
CA ALA A 39 -3.53 7.89 -18.55
C ALA A 39 -4.70 8.28 -17.63
N ASP A 40 -5.94 8.06 -18.09
CA ASP A 40 -7.14 8.31 -17.29
C ASP A 40 -7.20 7.44 -16.03
N THR A 41 -6.72 6.19 -16.12
CA THR A 41 -6.60 5.29 -14.96
C THR A 41 -5.57 5.80 -13.96
N LEU A 42 -4.41 6.29 -14.42
CA LEU A 42 -3.37 6.85 -13.54
C LEU A 42 -3.86 8.10 -12.82
N ASP A 43 -4.57 8.99 -13.50
CA ASP A 43 -5.12 10.19 -12.88
C ASP A 43 -6.23 9.86 -11.87
N ALA A 44 -7.05 8.84 -12.15
CA ALA A 44 -8.01 8.33 -11.17
C ALA A 44 -7.33 7.78 -9.91
N ILE A 45 -6.23 7.02 -10.07
CA ILE A 45 -5.44 6.50 -8.94
C ILE A 45 -4.87 7.66 -8.11
N ARG A 46 -4.33 8.71 -8.73
CA ARG A 46 -3.79 9.89 -8.04
C ARG A 46 -4.83 10.67 -7.24
N LEU A 47 -6.08 10.65 -7.67
CA LEU A 47 -7.16 11.35 -6.97
C LEU A 47 -7.85 10.48 -5.90
N ALA A 48 -7.66 9.16 -5.96
CA ALA A 48 -8.27 8.23 -5.03
C ALA A 48 -7.51 8.17 -3.69
N ASP A 49 -8.25 8.01 -2.60
CA ASP A 49 -7.68 7.59 -1.31
C ASP A 49 -7.52 6.06 -1.28
N VAL A 50 -8.56 5.33 -1.70
CA VAL A 50 -8.59 3.86 -1.81
C VAL A 50 -8.95 3.47 -3.24
N VAL A 51 -8.21 2.54 -3.83
CA VAL A 51 -8.48 1.96 -5.14
C VAL A 51 -8.93 0.51 -4.95
N VAL A 52 -10.09 0.19 -5.52
CA VAL A 52 -10.61 -1.18 -5.56
C VAL A 52 -10.32 -1.76 -6.95
N VAL A 53 -9.45 -2.77 -7.00
CA VAL A 53 -9.18 -3.52 -8.24
C VAL A 53 -10.11 -4.72 -8.26
N VAL A 54 -11.03 -4.73 -9.23
CA VAL A 54 -12.02 -5.80 -9.36
C VAL A 54 -11.49 -6.89 -10.29
N LEU A 55 -11.41 -8.12 -9.79
CA LEU A 55 -10.97 -9.31 -10.53
C LEU A 55 -12.17 -10.23 -10.82
N ASP A 56 -12.08 -11.01 -11.89
CA ASP A 56 -13.02 -12.09 -12.17
C ASP A 56 -12.58 -13.38 -11.45
N ALA A 57 -13.49 -14.08 -10.77
CA ALA A 57 -13.16 -15.35 -10.12
C ALA A 57 -12.82 -16.49 -11.09
N GLY A 58 -13.31 -16.43 -12.33
CA GLY A 58 -13.00 -17.40 -13.38
C GLY A 58 -11.60 -17.21 -13.97
N ASP A 59 -11.13 -15.96 -14.05
CA ASP A 59 -9.82 -15.59 -14.58
C ASP A 59 -9.13 -14.57 -13.66
N MET A 60 -8.70 -15.06 -12.49
CA MET A 60 -7.96 -14.23 -11.54
C MET A 60 -6.50 -14.08 -12.00
N LEU A 61 -5.93 -12.88 -11.78
CA LEU A 61 -4.49 -12.57 -11.92
C LEU A 61 -4.00 -12.33 -13.35
N GLU A 62 -4.81 -11.70 -14.19
CA GLU A 62 -4.30 -11.19 -15.46
C GLU A 62 -3.11 -10.23 -15.23
N LYS A 63 -2.17 -10.21 -16.19
CA LYS A 63 -1.00 -9.33 -16.10
C LYS A 63 -1.39 -7.86 -15.97
N GLN A 64 -2.49 -7.46 -16.61
CA GLN A 64 -2.99 -6.09 -16.56
C GLN A 64 -3.50 -5.71 -15.17
N ASP A 65 -4.23 -6.59 -14.50
CA ASP A 65 -4.74 -6.34 -13.14
C ASP A 65 -3.61 -6.17 -12.12
N LEU A 66 -2.59 -7.03 -12.21
CA LEU A 66 -1.40 -6.90 -11.36
C LEU A 66 -0.63 -5.61 -11.68
N ALA A 67 -0.55 -5.19 -12.94
CA ALA A 67 0.09 -3.93 -13.31
C ALA A 67 -0.67 -2.72 -12.74
N VAL A 68 -2.01 -2.74 -12.76
CA VAL A 68 -2.83 -1.67 -12.14
C VAL A 68 -2.63 -1.65 -10.64
N ALA A 69 -2.72 -2.80 -9.96
CA ALA A 69 -2.50 -2.91 -8.52
C ALA A 69 -1.08 -2.44 -8.11
N GLY A 70 -0.06 -2.77 -8.90
CA GLY A 70 1.30 -2.28 -8.70
C GLY A 70 1.38 -0.75 -8.75
N ARG A 71 0.76 -0.12 -9.75
CA ARG A 71 0.71 1.35 -9.87
C ARG A 71 0.01 2.02 -8.69
N VAL A 72 -1.04 1.41 -8.14
CA VAL A 72 -1.72 1.89 -6.93
C VAL A 72 -0.77 1.92 -5.72
N ILE A 73 -0.02 0.83 -5.53
CA ILE A 73 0.96 0.70 -4.44
C ILE A 73 2.13 1.68 -4.63
N GLU A 74 2.66 1.78 -5.85
CA GLU A 74 3.74 2.71 -6.20
C GLU A 74 3.34 4.16 -5.94
N GLU A 75 2.13 4.57 -6.35
CA GLU A 75 1.57 5.89 -6.06
C GLU A 75 1.36 6.10 -4.54
N GLY A 76 1.23 5.03 -3.77
CA GLY A 76 1.09 5.07 -2.32
C GLY A 76 -0.37 5.16 -1.86
N ARG A 77 -1.31 4.68 -2.67
CA ARG A 77 -2.74 4.62 -2.31
C ARG A 77 -3.08 3.32 -1.60
N ALA A 78 -4.17 3.34 -0.85
CA ALA A 78 -4.72 2.11 -0.28
C ALA A 78 -5.28 1.23 -1.40
N LEU A 79 -4.98 -0.07 -1.35
CA LEU A 79 -5.41 -1.05 -2.34
C LEU A 79 -6.35 -2.05 -1.69
N VAL A 80 -7.48 -2.34 -2.35
CA VAL A 80 -8.36 -3.46 -2.03
C VAL A 80 -8.57 -4.30 -3.29
N ILE A 81 -8.37 -5.61 -3.18
CA ILE A 81 -8.68 -6.56 -4.25
C ILE A 81 -10.11 -7.07 -4.03
N ALA A 82 -10.97 -6.87 -5.02
CA ALA A 82 -12.36 -7.31 -4.96
C ALA A 82 -12.59 -8.38 -6.03
N VAL A 83 -12.80 -9.62 -5.64
CA VAL A 83 -12.99 -10.75 -6.55
C VAL A 83 -14.49 -10.95 -6.76
N ASN A 84 -14.96 -10.67 -7.98
CA ASN A 84 -16.35 -10.82 -8.38
C ASN A 84 -16.62 -12.22 -8.96
N LYS A 85 -17.89 -12.59 -9.11
CA LYS A 85 -18.37 -13.88 -9.67
C LYS A 85 -17.96 -15.10 -8.86
N THR A 86 -17.85 -14.96 -7.53
CA THR A 86 -17.46 -16.09 -6.66
C THR A 86 -18.47 -17.23 -6.67
N ASP A 87 -19.69 -17.03 -7.20
CA ASP A 87 -20.66 -18.09 -7.49
C ASP A 87 -20.09 -19.18 -8.42
N LEU A 88 -19.19 -18.83 -9.35
CA LEU A 88 -18.49 -19.78 -10.23
C LEU A 88 -17.55 -20.74 -9.49
N LEU A 89 -17.22 -20.44 -8.23
CA LEU A 89 -16.38 -21.24 -7.36
C LEU A 89 -17.16 -21.91 -6.23
N ALA A 90 -18.49 -21.73 -6.17
CA ALA A 90 -19.29 -22.18 -5.04
C ALA A 90 -19.47 -23.70 -4.97
N ASP A 91 -19.52 -24.38 -6.12
CA ASP A 91 -19.86 -25.80 -6.21
C ASP A 91 -18.68 -26.75 -5.95
N ASP A 92 -17.45 -26.22 -5.93
CA ASP A 92 -16.22 -27.00 -5.69
C ASP A 92 -15.32 -26.31 -4.66
N GLN A 93 -15.41 -26.78 -3.42
CA GLN A 93 -14.66 -26.23 -2.29
C GLN A 93 -13.14 -26.40 -2.44
N ALA A 94 -12.69 -27.51 -3.04
CA ALA A 94 -11.26 -27.75 -3.25
C ALA A 94 -10.70 -26.78 -4.31
N LYS A 95 -11.41 -26.61 -5.42
CA LYS A 95 -11.07 -25.64 -6.47
C LYS A 95 -11.08 -24.21 -5.94
N SER A 96 -12.10 -23.85 -5.16
CA SER A 96 -12.20 -22.53 -4.51
C SER A 96 -11.00 -22.26 -3.61
N THR A 97 -10.68 -23.18 -2.69
CA THR A 97 -9.54 -23.07 -1.76
C THR A 97 -8.22 -22.88 -2.52
N LYS A 98 -8.01 -23.66 -3.58
CA LYS A 98 -6.81 -23.57 -4.43
C LYS A 98 -6.73 -22.24 -5.17
N ALA A 99 -7.85 -21.73 -5.71
CA ALA A 99 -7.90 -20.44 -6.39
C ALA A 99 -7.54 -19.29 -5.46
N TRP A 100 -8.15 -19.25 -4.26
CA TRP A 100 -7.85 -18.22 -3.25
C TRP A 100 -6.41 -18.26 -2.76
N LYS A 101 -5.84 -19.46 -2.57
CA LYS A 101 -4.43 -19.61 -2.20
C LYS A 101 -3.52 -19.07 -3.31
N LYS A 102 -3.75 -19.47 -4.57
CA LYS A 102 -3.00 -18.99 -5.73
C LYS A 102 -3.04 -17.46 -5.86
N LEU A 103 -4.20 -16.84 -5.63
CA LEU A 103 -4.36 -15.38 -5.60
C LEU A 103 -3.47 -14.74 -4.52
N ARG A 104 -3.53 -15.23 -3.29
CA ARG A 104 -2.71 -14.70 -2.19
C ARG A 104 -1.22 -14.83 -2.48
N ASP A 105 -0.77 -16.04 -2.82
CA ASP A 105 0.64 -16.32 -3.13
C ASP A 105 1.15 -15.40 -4.25
N ARG A 106 0.33 -15.15 -5.28
CA ARG A 106 0.70 -14.28 -6.40
C ARG A 106 0.75 -12.81 -6.00
N LEU A 107 -0.18 -12.32 -5.18
CA LEU A 107 -0.17 -10.95 -4.68
C LEU A 107 1.05 -10.72 -3.78
N GLU A 108 1.35 -11.65 -2.88
CA GLU A 108 2.54 -11.59 -2.01
C GLU A 108 3.84 -11.58 -2.82
N THR A 109 3.93 -12.43 -3.85
CA THR A 109 5.11 -12.48 -4.71
C THR A 109 5.26 -11.21 -5.55
N SER A 110 4.15 -10.68 -6.07
CA SER A 110 4.18 -9.51 -6.96
C SER A 110 4.40 -8.20 -6.19
N PHE A 111 3.96 -8.14 -4.93
CA PHE A 111 3.96 -6.92 -4.11
C PHE A 111 4.67 -7.14 -2.78
N ALA A 112 5.93 -7.58 -2.82
CA ALA A 112 6.73 -7.85 -1.60
C ALA A 112 6.81 -6.66 -0.61
N GLN A 113 6.61 -5.43 -1.10
CA GLN A 113 6.60 -4.22 -0.28
C GLN A 113 5.31 -4.05 0.54
N VAL A 114 4.20 -4.66 0.12
CA VAL A 114 2.88 -4.60 0.77
C VAL A 114 2.40 -6.01 1.08
N LYS A 115 2.53 -6.41 2.35
CA LYS A 115 2.00 -7.68 2.85
C LYS A 115 0.53 -7.54 3.22
N ASP A 116 -0.20 -8.64 3.11
CA ASP A 116 -1.60 -8.76 3.56
C ASP A 116 -2.56 -7.79 2.85
N VAL A 117 -2.40 -7.63 1.53
CA VAL A 117 -3.35 -6.86 0.71
C VAL A 117 -4.76 -7.41 0.93
N PRO A 118 -5.74 -6.58 1.31
CA PRO A 118 -7.08 -7.04 1.63
C PRO A 118 -7.80 -7.56 0.38
N ILE A 119 -8.38 -8.75 0.51
CA ILE A 119 -9.13 -9.42 -0.56
C ILE A 119 -10.57 -9.64 -0.11
N VAL A 120 -11.53 -9.22 -0.93
CA VAL A 120 -12.97 -9.39 -0.69
C VAL A 120 -13.60 -10.15 -1.84
N GLY A 121 -14.12 -11.34 -1.56
CA GLY A 121 -14.91 -12.12 -2.54
C GLY A 121 -16.39 -11.77 -2.50
N PHE A 122 -17.01 -11.60 -3.66
CA PHE A 122 -18.44 -11.35 -3.79
C PHE A 122 -18.99 -11.85 -5.12
N SER A 123 -20.31 -11.95 -5.20
CA SER A 123 -21.05 -12.20 -6.44
C SER A 123 -22.01 -11.04 -6.66
N ALA A 124 -21.72 -10.19 -7.64
CA ALA A 124 -22.65 -9.11 -8.03
C ALA A 124 -23.98 -9.65 -8.59
N LEU A 125 -23.96 -10.86 -9.17
CA LEU A 125 -25.15 -11.51 -9.74
C LEU A 125 -26.14 -11.92 -8.65
N THR A 126 -25.64 -12.54 -7.57
CA THR A 126 -26.47 -13.05 -6.49
C THR A 126 -26.60 -12.07 -5.31
N GLY A 127 -25.79 -11.01 -5.30
CA GLY A 127 -25.67 -10.06 -4.18
C GLY A 127 -24.82 -10.57 -3.00
N ARG A 128 -24.41 -11.85 -3.01
CA ARG A 128 -23.67 -12.47 -1.90
C ARG A 128 -22.31 -11.78 -1.66
N GLY A 129 -22.05 -11.34 -0.43
CA GLY A 129 -20.74 -10.87 0.00
C GLY A 129 -20.43 -9.41 -0.34
N VAL A 130 -21.32 -8.72 -1.08
CA VAL A 130 -21.17 -7.31 -1.47
C VAL A 130 -21.12 -6.40 -0.23
N GLU A 131 -21.89 -6.72 0.80
CA GLU A 131 -21.98 -6.00 2.05
C GLU A 131 -20.65 -5.89 2.81
N ARG A 132 -19.68 -6.76 2.49
CA ARG A 132 -18.34 -6.78 3.11
C ARG A 132 -17.35 -5.83 2.46
N LEU A 133 -17.63 -5.36 1.25
CA LEU A 133 -16.68 -4.54 0.48
C LEU A 133 -16.45 -3.18 1.13
N LEU A 134 -17.52 -2.40 1.37
CA LEU A 134 -17.40 -1.07 1.98
C LEU A 134 -16.77 -1.10 3.39
N PRO A 135 -17.17 -1.99 4.32
CA PRO A 135 -16.47 -2.14 5.59
C PRO A 135 -14.96 -2.32 5.42
N LYS A 136 -14.53 -3.19 4.49
CA LYS A 136 -13.12 -3.46 4.26
C LYS A 136 -12.41 -2.25 3.65
N VAL A 137 -13.02 -1.55 2.69
CA VAL A 137 -12.49 -0.30 2.11
C VAL A 137 -12.22 0.74 3.20
N PHE A 138 -13.17 0.90 4.13
CA PHE A 138 -13.05 1.85 5.21
C PHE A 138 -12.03 1.45 6.27
N GLU A 139 -11.96 0.17 6.63
CA GLU A 139 -10.90 -0.36 7.49
C GLU A 139 -9.52 -0.11 6.88
N THR A 140 -9.33 -0.39 5.59
CA THR A 140 -8.07 -0.12 4.89
C THR A 140 -7.77 1.38 4.82
N TYR A 141 -8.78 2.22 4.59
CA TYR A 141 -8.62 3.68 4.65
C TYR A 141 -8.15 4.15 6.03
N ASP A 142 -8.75 3.63 7.10
CA ASP A 142 -8.43 4.03 8.48
C ASP A 142 -7.00 3.59 8.86
N ILE A 143 -6.59 2.38 8.44
CA ILE A 143 -5.21 1.90 8.57
C ILE A 143 -4.23 2.77 7.78
N TRP A 144 -4.54 3.08 6.53
CA TRP A 144 -3.73 3.97 5.69
C TRP A 144 -3.65 5.39 6.27
N ASN A 145 -4.63 5.78 7.09
CA ASN A 145 -4.67 7.06 7.79
C ASN A 145 -4.06 7.06 9.19
N LYS A 146 -3.46 5.95 9.63
CA LYS A 146 -2.96 5.80 10.99
C LYS A 146 -1.85 6.81 11.28
N ARG A 147 -1.98 7.53 12.41
CA ARG A 147 -0.97 8.44 12.93
C ARG A 147 -0.32 7.86 14.19
N LEU A 148 1.01 7.74 14.16
CA LEU A 148 1.85 7.33 15.28
C LEU A 148 2.64 8.53 15.79
N THR A 149 2.64 8.74 17.11
CA THR A 149 3.34 9.86 17.71
C THR A 149 4.84 9.59 17.79
N THR A 150 5.65 10.64 17.69
CA THR A 150 7.11 10.56 17.79
C THR A 150 7.58 9.83 19.06
N PRO A 151 7.01 10.05 20.27
CA PRO A 151 7.43 9.30 21.46
C PRO A 151 7.21 7.79 21.36
N ILE A 152 6.09 7.35 20.80
CA ILE A 152 5.79 5.92 20.60
C ILE A 152 6.80 5.31 19.62
N LEU A 153 7.02 5.98 18.48
CA LEU A 153 7.97 5.54 17.46
C LEU A 153 9.40 5.42 18.00
N ASN A 154 9.84 6.36 18.83
CA ASN A 154 11.18 6.35 19.39
C ASN A 154 11.38 5.30 20.49
N ARG A 155 10.33 4.98 21.24
CA ARG A 155 10.36 3.86 22.19
C ARG A 155 10.51 2.54 21.42
N TRP A 156 9.64 2.34 20.44
CA TRP A 156 9.67 1.18 19.54
C TRP A 156 11.01 1.03 18.82
N LEU A 157 11.58 2.12 18.28
CA LEU A 157 12.86 2.07 17.57
C LEU A 157 14.02 1.58 18.45
N ARG A 158 14.04 1.98 19.73
CA ARG A 158 15.05 1.51 20.69
C ARG A 158 14.90 0.01 20.98
N GLU A 159 13.66 -0.45 21.14
CA GLU A 159 13.38 -1.89 21.33
C GLU A 159 13.83 -2.70 20.12
N MET A 160 13.59 -2.21 18.89
CA MET A 160 14.06 -2.86 17.67
C MET A 160 15.59 -2.88 17.57
N GLU A 161 16.27 -1.81 17.99
CA GLU A 161 17.74 -1.77 18.04
C GLU A 161 18.32 -2.80 19.04
N THR A 162 17.61 -3.08 20.13
CA THR A 162 18.00 -4.11 21.10
C THR A 162 17.77 -5.52 20.54
N LEU A 163 16.62 -5.77 19.91
CA LEU A 163 16.27 -7.08 19.36
C LEU A 163 17.12 -7.45 18.14
N HIS A 164 17.38 -6.48 17.27
CA HIS A 164 18.16 -6.66 16.06
C HIS A 164 19.12 -5.48 15.89
N PRO A 165 20.35 -5.56 16.44
CA PRO A 165 21.33 -4.48 16.34
C PRO A 165 21.71 -4.15 14.89
N PRO A 166 21.85 -2.86 14.52
CA PRO A 166 22.38 -2.45 13.22
C PRO A 166 23.78 -3.01 12.96
N PRO A 167 24.13 -3.26 11.69
CA PRO A 167 25.47 -3.72 11.33
C PRO A 167 26.54 -2.68 11.69
N LEU A 168 27.77 -3.15 11.84
CA LEU A 168 28.94 -2.27 11.93
C LEU A 168 29.31 -1.78 10.54
N ALA A 169 29.54 -0.49 10.40
CA ALA A 169 30.00 0.12 9.15
C ALA A 169 31.24 0.95 9.42
N LYS A 170 32.31 0.68 8.66
CA LYS A 170 33.61 1.38 8.77
C LYS A 170 34.13 1.40 10.23
N GLY A 171 34.01 0.27 10.93
CA GLY A 171 34.46 0.10 12.32
C GLY A 171 33.63 0.83 13.38
N ARG A 172 32.49 1.42 13.01
CA ARG A 172 31.58 2.11 13.97
C ARG A 172 30.18 1.54 13.87
N ARG A 173 29.47 1.50 15.00
CA ARG A 173 28.06 1.10 15.04
C ARG A 173 27.18 2.20 14.42
N ILE A 174 26.29 1.82 13.52
CA ILE A 174 25.28 2.72 12.96
C ILE A 174 24.28 3.07 14.08
N ARG A 175 24.07 4.37 14.31
CA ARG A 175 23.15 4.87 15.35
C ARG A 175 21.83 5.28 14.73
N LEU A 176 20.73 4.67 15.20
CA LEU A 176 19.36 5.08 14.90
C LEU A 176 18.95 6.11 15.96
N ARG A 177 18.99 7.40 15.61
CA ARG A 177 18.85 8.48 16.61
C ARG A 177 17.40 8.70 17.01
N PHE A 178 16.55 8.91 16.03
CA PHE A 178 15.12 9.08 16.25
C PHE A 178 14.32 8.77 14.99
N MET A 179 13.02 8.49 15.20
CA MET A 179 12.05 8.27 14.14
C MET A 179 10.83 9.16 14.33
N THR A 180 10.25 9.63 13.22
CA THR A 180 9.00 10.39 13.22
C THR A 180 8.17 10.07 11.98
N GLN A 181 6.85 10.24 12.06
CA GLN A 181 5.96 10.12 10.92
C GLN A 181 5.82 11.48 10.21
N THR A 182 6.32 11.57 8.98
CA THR A 182 6.33 12.81 8.19
C THR A 182 5.08 12.98 7.33
N LYS A 183 4.45 11.88 6.90
CA LYS A 183 3.18 11.90 6.17
C LYS A 183 2.25 10.79 6.64
N ILE A 184 0.96 11.06 6.58
CA ILE A 184 -0.08 10.06 6.87
C ILE A 184 -0.43 9.25 5.62
N ARG A 185 -0.42 9.87 4.43
CA ARG A 185 -0.97 9.29 3.19
C ARG A 185 0.08 9.28 2.06
N PRO A 186 0.74 8.14 1.79
CA PRO A 186 0.80 6.94 2.65
C PRO A 186 1.57 7.18 3.95
N PRO A 187 1.44 6.27 4.95
CA PRO A 187 2.24 6.33 6.17
C PRO A 187 3.72 6.37 5.83
N THR A 188 4.31 7.56 6.03
CA THR A 188 5.70 7.84 5.67
C THR A 188 6.45 8.23 6.91
N TYR A 189 7.54 7.53 7.17
CA TYR A 189 8.39 7.72 8.32
C TYR A 189 9.77 8.20 7.88
N MET A 190 10.39 9.01 8.74
CA MET A 190 11.78 9.41 8.60
C MET A 190 12.54 8.89 9.81
N ILE A 191 13.67 8.22 9.57
CA ILE A 191 14.61 7.80 10.59
C ILE A 191 15.89 8.63 10.45
N SER A 192 16.32 9.25 11.54
CA SER A 192 17.63 9.91 11.59
C SER A 192 18.70 8.85 11.88
N VAL A 193 19.60 8.63 10.93
CA VAL A 193 20.61 7.56 10.95
C VAL A 193 21.99 8.17 10.77
N SER A 194 23.00 7.69 11.51
CA SER A 194 24.37 8.24 11.38
C SER A 194 25.02 7.98 10.02
N GLN A 195 24.76 6.82 9.43
CA GLN A 195 25.31 6.34 8.17
C GLN A 195 24.18 5.65 7.37
N PRO A 196 23.29 6.41 6.70
CA PRO A 196 22.12 5.84 6.04
C PRO A 196 22.48 4.89 4.88
N GLU A 197 23.55 5.20 4.14
CA GLU A 197 24.02 4.39 3.00
C GLU A 197 24.54 3.01 3.41
N GLU A 198 24.92 2.84 4.68
CA GLU A 198 25.56 1.61 5.18
C GLU A 198 24.59 0.73 5.97
N LEU A 199 23.35 1.19 6.24
CA LEU A 199 22.38 0.41 7.03
C LEU A 199 21.88 -0.82 6.25
N GLY A 200 21.83 -0.72 4.92
CA GLY A 200 21.38 -1.76 4.01
C GLY A 200 19.86 -1.88 3.93
N ASP A 201 19.38 -2.37 2.78
CA ASP A 201 17.95 -2.54 2.50
C ASP A 201 17.31 -3.64 3.35
N ASP A 202 18.08 -4.64 3.78
CA ASP A 202 17.58 -5.76 4.58
C ASP A 202 17.16 -5.29 5.99
N TYR A 203 17.98 -4.44 6.62
CA TYR A 203 17.65 -3.87 7.93
C TYR A 203 16.45 -2.92 7.82
N LEU A 204 16.38 -2.14 6.74
CA LEU A 204 15.23 -1.29 6.47
C LEU A 204 13.95 -2.11 6.27
N ARG A 205 14.03 -3.22 5.52
CA ARG A 205 12.92 -4.15 5.31
C ARG A 205 12.49 -4.81 6.62
N PHE A 206 13.44 -5.18 7.49
CA PHE A 206 13.16 -5.64 8.84
C PHE A 206 12.35 -4.60 9.63
N LEU A 207 12.82 -3.34 9.70
CA LEU A 207 12.10 -2.28 10.41
C LEU A 207 10.70 -2.05 9.83
N VAL A 208 10.54 -2.02 8.50
CA VAL A 208 9.24 -1.84 7.85
C VAL A 208 8.29 -2.98 8.19
N ASN A 209 8.76 -4.23 8.17
CA ASN A 209 7.95 -5.39 8.54
C ASN A 209 7.54 -5.34 10.02
N ARG A 210 8.48 -5.06 10.93
CA ARG A 210 8.18 -4.92 12.36
C ARG A 210 7.19 -3.78 12.62
N LEU A 211 7.36 -2.65 11.93
CA LEU A 211 6.45 -1.51 12.04
C LEU A 211 5.04 -1.88 11.56
N ARG A 212 4.93 -2.68 10.49
CA ARG A 212 3.65 -3.21 10.00
C ARG A 212 2.98 -4.08 11.05
N ASP A 213 3.71 -5.01 11.63
CA ASP A 213 3.17 -6.00 12.57
C ASP A 213 2.81 -5.33 13.92
N ASP A 214 3.76 -4.62 14.52
CA ASP A 214 3.64 -4.06 15.88
C ASP A 214 2.60 -2.93 15.96
N PHE A 215 2.33 -2.25 14.85
CA PHE A 215 1.29 -1.21 14.76
C PHE A 215 0.08 -1.63 13.94
N SER A 216 -0.08 -2.92 13.62
CA SER A 216 -1.24 -3.46 12.89
C SER A 216 -1.60 -2.64 11.65
N MET A 217 -0.66 -2.53 10.72
CA MET A 217 -0.82 -1.82 9.44
C MET A 217 -0.78 -2.76 8.22
N PRO A 218 -1.61 -3.82 8.17
CA PRO A 218 -1.63 -4.76 7.06
C PRO A 218 -2.12 -4.09 5.77
N GLY A 219 -1.65 -4.57 4.62
CA GLY A 219 -2.21 -4.24 3.31
C GLY A 219 -2.01 -2.81 2.82
N VAL A 220 -1.30 -1.97 3.57
CA VAL A 220 -1.02 -0.57 3.18
C VAL A 220 0.45 -0.34 2.83
N PRO A 221 0.73 0.53 1.85
CA PRO A 221 2.09 0.95 1.55
C PRO A 221 2.68 1.75 2.72
N ILE A 222 3.84 1.32 3.21
CA ILE A 222 4.61 2.01 4.24
C ILE A 222 5.89 2.51 3.60
N ARG A 223 6.17 3.81 3.75
CA ARG A 223 7.41 4.42 3.25
C ARG A 223 8.31 4.77 4.42
N VAL A 224 9.59 4.39 4.32
CA VAL A 224 10.60 4.81 5.29
C VAL A 224 11.72 5.49 4.53
N THR A 225 12.08 6.67 5.00
CA THR A 225 13.21 7.44 4.48
C THR A 225 14.26 7.59 5.57
N MET A 226 15.52 7.54 5.19
CA MET A 226 16.62 7.78 6.11
C MET A 226 17.21 9.16 5.87
N ARG A 227 17.57 9.86 6.93
CA ARG A 227 18.30 11.13 6.85
C ARG A 227 19.53 11.10 7.74
N LYS A 228 20.66 11.53 7.18
CA LYS A 228 21.83 11.86 7.98
C LYS A 228 21.56 13.18 8.70
N PRO A 229 21.73 13.27 10.03
CA PRO A 229 21.60 14.53 10.73
C PRO A 229 22.69 15.49 10.26
N ASP A 230 22.31 16.75 10.02
CA ASP A 230 23.27 17.81 9.75
C ASP A 230 24.23 17.95 10.93
N ASN A 231 25.51 18.15 10.64
CA ASN A 231 26.49 18.45 11.67
C ASN A 231 26.49 19.97 11.93
N PRO A 232 25.90 20.47 13.04
CA PRO A 232 25.82 21.91 13.31
C PRO A 232 27.19 22.58 13.52
N PHE A 233 28.27 21.80 13.66
CA PHE A 233 29.63 22.30 13.80
C PHE A 233 30.45 22.28 12.50
N ALA A 234 29.88 21.82 11.38
CA ALA A 234 30.61 21.72 10.11
C ALA A 234 31.11 23.08 9.60
N SER A 235 30.37 24.16 9.86
CA SER A 235 30.76 25.54 9.51
C SER A 235 31.80 26.15 10.46
N ARG A 236 32.11 25.50 11.59
CA ARG A 236 33.08 25.97 12.59
C ARG A 236 34.44 25.26 12.51
N ALA A 237 34.61 24.31 11.59
CA ALA A 237 35.90 23.68 11.36
C ALA A 237 36.85 24.70 10.71
N LYS A 238 37.89 25.13 11.44
CA LYS A 238 38.96 25.96 10.89
C LYS A 238 39.61 25.25 9.70
N PRO A 239 39.99 25.96 8.62
CA PRO A 239 40.77 25.35 7.55
C PRO A 239 42.04 24.74 8.14
N GLN A 240 42.30 23.47 7.84
CA GLN A 240 43.57 22.84 8.17
C GLN A 240 44.67 23.66 7.49
N ARG A 241 45.61 24.14 8.30
CA ARG A 241 46.86 24.76 7.85
C ARG A 241 47.76 23.70 7.25
#